data_AF-A0A4U1FDT1-F1
#
_entry.id   AF-A0A4U1FDT1-F1
#
_cell.length_a   1.000
_cell.length_b   1.000
_cell.length_c   1.000
_cell.angle_alpha   90.00
_cell.angle_beta   90.00
_cell.angle_gamma   90.00
#
_symmetry.space_group_name_H-M   'P 1'
#
loop_
_entity.id
_entity.type
_entity.pdbx_description
1 polymer ?
#
loop_
_entity_poly.entity_id
_entity_poly.type
_entity_poly.pdbx_seq_one_letter_code
_entity_poly.pdbx_strand_id
1 'polypeptide(L)'
;MAIFVCSRPRPGSIFSGKMAAVSLYEPPVGGFSFENCRRNAILEADFAKKGSKLPMARKTGTTIAGVVYKDGIVLGADTRATEGMVVADKNCSKIHFISPNIYCCGAGTAADTDMTTQLISSNLELHSLSTGRLPRVVTANRMLKQMLFRYQGYIGAALVLGGVDVTGPHLYSIYPHGSTDKLPYVTMGECNVSLMFQNRLIY
;
A
#
# COMPACT_ATOMS: atom_id res chain seq x y z
N MET A 1 7.82 7.62 -8.06
CA MET A 1 7.32 6.43 -7.34
C MET A 1 8.33 6.12 -6.26
N ALA A 2 7.90 6.19 -5.00
CA ALA A 2 8.72 5.80 -3.85
C ALA A 2 8.44 4.33 -3.53
N ILE A 3 9.48 3.53 -3.33
CA ILE A 3 9.37 2.12 -2.93
C ILE A 3 10.15 1.95 -1.65
N PHE A 4 9.52 1.36 -0.64
CA PHE A 4 10.16 1.05 0.63
C PHE A 4 10.09 -0.45 0.90
N VAL A 5 11.21 -1.05 1.29
CA VAL A 5 11.29 -2.47 1.62
C VAL A 5 11.57 -2.60 3.11
N CYS A 6 10.63 -3.18 3.84
CA CYS A 6 10.83 -3.56 5.24
C CYS A 6 11.18 -5.05 5.29
N SER A 7 12.44 -5.37 5.59
CA SER A 7 12.96 -6.74 5.73
C SER A 7 13.56 -6.96 7.10
N ARG A 8 13.57 -8.20 7.61
CA ARG A 8 14.35 -8.51 8.82
C ARG A 8 15.84 -8.22 8.58
N PRO A 9 16.57 -7.65 9.56
CA PRO A 9 18.02 -7.63 9.48
C PRO A 9 18.53 -9.07 9.46
N ARG A 10 19.25 -9.46 8.41
CA ARG A 10 19.83 -10.81 8.29
C ARG A 10 21.05 -10.92 9.23
N PRO A 11 21.11 -11.87 10.17
CA PRO A 11 22.38 -12.25 10.76
C PRO A 11 23.21 -13.00 9.71
N GLY A 12 24.50 -12.65 9.61
CA GLY A 12 25.38 -13.09 8.52
C GLY A 12 25.45 -14.60 8.33
N SER A 13 25.42 -15.04 7.08
CA SER A 13 26.09 -16.27 6.61
C SER A 13 26.15 -16.30 5.09
N ILE A 14 27.36 -16.59 4.61
CA ILE A 14 27.70 -17.17 3.32
C ILE A 14 27.24 -18.64 3.37
N PHE A 15 26.73 -19.19 2.25
CA PHE A 15 26.73 -20.59 1.76
C PHE A 15 25.47 -20.82 0.90
N SER A 16 25.62 -21.08 -0.40
CA SER A 16 25.89 -22.38 -1.05
C SER A 16 24.60 -23.14 -1.35
N GLY A 17 24.44 -23.47 -2.63
CA GLY A 17 23.18 -23.89 -3.23
C GLY A 17 22.73 -25.29 -2.86
N LYS A 18 21.41 -25.49 -3.01
CA LYS A 18 20.76 -26.72 -3.47
C LYS A 18 19.37 -26.36 -4.01
N MET A 19 19.16 -26.63 -5.29
CA MET A 19 17.91 -26.45 -6.01
C MET A 19 16.93 -27.56 -5.60
N ALA A 20 15.75 -27.19 -5.12
CA ALA A 20 14.59 -28.07 -5.11
C ALA A 20 13.81 -27.84 -6.41
N ALA A 21 13.61 -28.90 -7.18
CA ALA A 21 12.89 -28.86 -8.45
C ALA A 21 11.41 -28.50 -8.19
N VAL A 22 11.01 -27.31 -8.66
CA VAL A 22 9.62 -26.88 -8.74
C VAL A 22 9.24 -26.89 -10.21
N SER A 23 8.13 -27.55 -10.51
CA SER A 23 7.49 -27.65 -11.83
C SER A 23 7.53 -26.32 -12.58
N LEU A 24 8.16 -26.33 -13.77
CA LEU A 24 8.25 -25.18 -14.66
C LEU A 24 6.88 -24.90 -15.27
N TYR A 25 6.17 -23.91 -14.73
CA TYR A 25 5.26 -23.14 -15.57
C TYR A 25 6.14 -22.18 -16.36
N GLU A 26 6.30 -22.41 -17.66
CA GLU A 26 7.03 -21.50 -18.53
C GLU A 26 6.29 -20.16 -18.54
N PRO A 27 6.85 -19.08 -17.95
CA PRO A 27 6.22 -17.79 -18.07
C PRO A 27 6.31 -17.34 -19.53
N PRO A 28 5.28 -16.69 -20.07
CA PRO A 28 5.36 -16.11 -21.40
C PRO A 28 6.56 -15.16 -21.48
N VAL A 29 7.27 -15.22 -22.60
CA VAL A 29 8.50 -14.47 -22.87
C VAL A 29 8.14 -12.97 -22.96
N GLY A 30 8.13 -12.29 -21.82
CA GLY A 30 7.87 -10.85 -21.72
C GLY A 30 7.00 -10.47 -20.53
N GLY A 31 7.53 -9.64 -19.63
CA GLY A 31 6.88 -9.24 -18.37
C GLY A 31 5.76 -8.20 -18.46
N PHE A 32 5.25 -7.88 -19.67
CA PHE A 32 4.19 -6.90 -19.86
C PHE A 32 3.04 -7.49 -20.69
N SER A 33 1.88 -7.74 -20.04
CA SER A 33 0.64 -8.11 -20.74
C SER A 33 -0.19 -6.86 -21.03
N PHE A 34 -0.41 -6.58 -22.31
CA PHE A 34 -1.20 -5.45 -22.81
C PHE A 34 -2.63 -5.84 -23.21
N GLU A 35 -3.07 -7.06 -22.90
CA GLU A 35 -4.42 -7.55 -23.24
C GLU A 35 -5.51 -6.65 -22.67
N ASN A 36 -5.28 -6.13 -21.47
CA ASN A 36 -6.16 -5.16 -20.81
C ASN A 36 -6.22 -3.82 -21.55
N CYS A 37 -5.12 -3.37 -22.18
CA CYS A 37 -5.10 -2.18 -23.01
C CYS A 37 -5.93 -2.39 -24.29
N ARG A 38 -5.80 -3.57 -24.91
CA ARG A 38 -6.58 -3.93 -26.10
C ARG A 38 -8.08 -4.03 -25.79
N ARG A 39 -8.44 -4.66 -24.68
CA ARG A 39 -9.83 -4.73 -24.19
C ARG A 39 -10.39 -3.34 -23.88
N ASN A 40 -9.62 -2.47 -23.22
CA ASN A 40 -10.04 -1.10 -22.95
C ASN A 40 -10.25 -0.29 -24.24
N ALA A 41 -9.41 -0.46 -25.26
CA ALA A 41 -9.58 0.19 -26.56
C ALA A 41 -10.85 -0.27 -27.32
N ILE A 42 -11.19 -1.56 -27.24
CA ILE A 42 -12.43 -2.10 -27.82
C ILE A 42 -13.65 -1.52 -27.08
N LEU A 43 -13.60 -1.47 -25.75
CA LEU A 43 -14.65 -0.86 -24.95
C LEU A 43 -14.80 0.64 -25.26
N GLU A 44 -13.71 1.37 -25.39
CA GLU A 44 -13.71 2.77 -25.84
C GLU A 44 -14.43 2.94 -27.19
N ALA A 45 -14.13 2.08 -28.15
CA ALA A 45 -14.78 2.10 -29.47
C ALA A 45 -16.28 1.77 -29.39
N ASP A 46 -16.68 0.80 -28.56
CA ASP A 46 -18.09 0.40 -28.42
C ASP A 46 -18.93 1.40 -27.63
N PHE A 47 -18.34 2.06 -26.62
CA PHE A 47 -18.98 3.15 -25.87
C PHE A 47 -19.13 4.42 -26.75
N ALA A 48 -18.15 4.72 -27.60
CA ALA A 48 -18.23 5.81 -28.58
C ALA A 48 -19.38 5.60 -29.58
N LYS A 49 -19.60 4.35 -30.05
CA LYS A 49 -20.73 3.99 -30.92
C LYS A 49 -22.10 4.13 -30.23
N LYS A 50 -22.16 3.95 -28.90
CA LYS A 50 -23.38 4.05 -28.09
C LYS A 50 -23.65 5.45 -27.51
N GLY A 51 -22.87 6.46 -27.90
CA GLY A 51 -23.04 7.85 -27.46
C GLY A 51 -22.83 8.09 -25.96
N SER A 52 -22.27 7.12 -25.25
CA SER A 52 -22.10 7.16 -23.78
C SER A 52 -20.63 7.39 -23.46
N LYS A 53 -20.33 8.45 -22.69
CA LYS A 53 -18.97 8.71 -22.23
C LYS A 53 -18.58 7.64 -21.22
N LEU A 54 -17.42 7.03 -21.40
CA LEU A 54 -16.81 6.18 -20.38
C LEU A 54 -16.69 6.97 -19.07
N PRO A 55 -16.86 6.31 -17.90
CA PRO A 55 -16.60 6.95 -16.62
C PRO A 55 -15.18 7.48 -16.65
N MET A 56 -15.05 8.81 -16.53
CA MET A 56 -13.75 9.45 -16.54
C MET A 56 -13.00 8.93 -15.32
N ALA A 57 -11.86 8.26 -15.53
CA ALA A 57 -10.98 7.88 -14.44
C ALA A 57 -10.61 9.17 -13.69
N ARG A 58 -11.17 9.37 -12.49
CA ARG A 58 -10.83 10.52 -11.65
C ARG A 58 -9.33 10.43 -11.36
N LYS A 59 -8.58 11.43 -11.83
CA LYS A 59 -7.12 11.52 -11.68
C LYS A 59 -6.75 12.26 -10.41
N THR A 60 -7.44 12.05 -9.31
CA THR A 60 -7.19 12.71 -8.01
C THR A 60 -6.16 11.92 -7.17
N GLY A 61 -5.14 11.41 -7.86
CA GLY A 61 -3.77 11.80 -7.52
C GLY A 61 -3.00 10.95 -6.52
N THR A 62 -3.58 9.90 -5.95
CA THR A 62 -2.82 9.01 -5.05
C THR A 62 -3.07 7.54 -5.28
N THR A 63 -1.98 6.80 -5.41
CA THR A 63 -1.98 5.35 -5.55
C THR A 63 -0.92 4.76 -4.63
N ILE A 64 -1.37 3.97 -3.66
CA ILE A 64 -0.50 3.27 -2.72
C ILE A 64 -0.76 1.77 -2.79
N ALA A 65 0.31 0.98 -2.70
CA ALA A 65 0.27 -0.47 -2.79
C ALA A 65 1.23 -1.09 -1.79
N GLY A 66 0.91 -2.28 -1.33
CA GLY A 66 1.77 -3.09 -0.49
C GLY A 66 1.68 -4.56 -0.89
N VAL A 67 2.79 -5.28 -0.78
CA VAL A 67 2.84 -6.72 -0.98
C VAL A 67 3.75 -7.38 0.05
N VAL A 68 3.29 -8.50 0.60
CA VAL A 68 4.07 -9.39 1.46
C VAL A 68 4.85 -10.35 0.57
N TYR A 69 6.15 -10.48 0.82
CA TYR A 69 6.99 -11.50 0.22
C TYR A 69 7.64 -12.36 1.31
N LYS A 70 8.44 -13.36 0.93
CA LYS A 70 8.98 -14.38 1.83
C LYS A 70 9.67 -13.81 3.08
N ASP A 71 10.46 -12.74 2.92
CA ASP A 71 11.32 -12.23 3.98
C ASP A 71 10.89 -10.84 4.52
N GLY A 72 9.75 -10.32 4.07
CA GLY A 72 9.33 -8.97 4.44
C GLY A 72 8.15 -8.41 3.66
N ILE A 73 8.11 -7.08 3.56
CA ILE A 73 7.05 -6.33 2.89
C ILE A 73 7.68 -5.28 1.97
N VAL A 74 7.05 -5.07 0.82
CA VAL A 74 7.32 -3.94 -0.06
C VAL A 74 6.11 -3.02 -0.05
N LEU A 75 6.34 -1.74 0.20
CA LEU A 75 5.36 -0.67 0.10
C LEU A 75 5.74 0.23 -1.07
N GLY A 76 4.76 0.65 -1.87
CA GLY A 76 4.96 1.52 -3.02
C GLY A 76 3.92 2.63 -3.04
N ALA A 77 4.37 3.84 -3.34
CA ALA A 77 3.49 5.00 -3.49
C ALA A 77 3.90 5.87 -4.68
N ASP A 78 2.93 6.54 -5.30
CA ASP A 78 3.21 7.63 -6.21
C ASP A 78 3.64 8.90 -5.46
N THR A 79 4.37 9.79 -6.14
CA THR A 79 4.95 11.00 -5.54
C THR A 79 4.21 12.28 -5.96
N ARG A 80 3.20 12.16 -6.80
CA ARG A 80 2.40 13.29 -7.27
C ARG A 80 1.34 13.63 -6.24
N ALA A 81 1.21 14.89 -5.86
CA ALA A 81 0.08 15.43 -5.11
C ALA A 81 -0.69 16.42 -6.00
N THR A 82 -2.01 16.30 -6.00
CA THR A 82 -2.89 17.15 -6.79
C THR A 82 -3.87 17.88 -5.88
N GLU A 83 -4.06 19.17 -6.13
CA GLU A 83 -5.12 19.96 -5.51
C GLU A 83 -6.15 20.26 -6.60
N GLY A 84 -7.29 19.57 -6.55
CA GLY A 84 -8.26 19.56 -7.63
C GLY A 84 -7.65 19.05 -8.94
N MET A 85 -7.63 19.90 -9.98
CA MET A 85 -7.11 19.55 -11.31
C MET A 85 -5.65 19.96 -11.51
N VAL A 86 -5.02 20.61 -10.52
CA VAL A 86 -3.66 21.14 -10.62
C VAL A 86 -2.71 20.25 -9.82
N VAL A 87 -1.52 19.99 -10.37
CA VAL A 87 -0.46 19.30 -9.63
C VAL A 87 0.17 20.29 -8.66
N ALA A 88 -0.13 20.14 -7.38
CA ALA A 88 0.42 20.98 -6.32
C ALA A 88 1.89 20.63 -6.03
N ASP A 89 2.21 19.34 -5.99
CA ASP A 89 3.58 18.86 -5.80
C ASP A 89 3.86 17.62 -6.66
N LYS A 90 5.06 17.54 -7.21
CA LYS A 90 5.54 16.40 -8.00
C LYS A 90 6.34 15.41 -7.16
N ASN A 91 6.80 15.81 -5.98
CA ASN A 91 7.68 15.04 -5.12
C ASN A 91 7.20 14.96 -3.66
N CYS A 92 5.92 14.69 -3.47
CA CYS A 92 5.32 14.46 -2.17
C CYS A 92 5.64 13.03 -1.68
N SER A 93 6.13 12.91 -0.45
CA SER A 93 6.33 11.60 0.20
C SER A 93 5.07 11.15 0.91
N LYS A 94 4.48 10.05 0.42
CA LYS A 94 3.28 9.44 1.01
C LYS A 94 3.59 8.22 1.88
N ILE A 95 4.88 7.92 2.04
CA ILE A 95 5.36 6.83 2.90
C ILE A 95 5.91 7.49 4.17
N HIS A 96 5.22 7.27 5.28
CA HIS A 96 5.51 7.82 6.58
C HIS A 96 6.20 6.78 7.45
N PHE A 97 7.23 7.24 8.17
CA PHE A 97 7.90 6.45 9.20
C PHE A 97 7.01 6.36 10.44
N ILE A 98 6.92 5.17 11.05
CA ILE A 98 6.18 4.94 12.30
C ILE A 98 7.11 4.38 13.38
N SER A 99 7.90 3.36 13.02
CA SER A 99 8.91 2.79 13.89
C SER A 99 10.01 2.15 13.03
N PRO A 100 11.17 1.77 13.60
CA PRO A 100 12.26 1.15 12.83
C PRO A 100 11.84 -0.09 12.01
N ASN A 101 10.77 -0.78 12.41
CA ASN A 101 10.25 -1.98 11.76
C ASN A 101 8.86 -1.79 11.11
N ILE A 102 8.30 -0.57 11.09
CA ILE A 102 6.93 -0.29 10.63
C ILE A 102 6.90 1.01 9.82
N TYR A 103 6.30 0.93 8.63
CA TYR A 103 6.03 2.06 7.76
C TYR A 103 4.54 2.10 7.39
N CYS A 104 4.05 3.29 7.07
CA CYS A 104 2.65 3.50 6.72
C CYS A 104 2.56 4.35 5.45
N CYS A 105 1.74 3.92 4.49
CA CYS A 105 1.41 4.75 3.32
C CYS A 105 0.07 5.44 3.51
N GLY A 106 0.02 6.74 3.22
CA GLY A 106 -1.20 7.55 3.30
C GLY A 106 -1.87 7.77 1.94
N ALA A 107 -3.19 7.68 1.90
CA ALA A 107 -4.04 8.10 0.81
C ALA A 107 -5.27 8.85 1.35
N GLY A 108 -5.85 9.73 0.51
CA GLY A 108 -6.95 10.61 0.91
C GLY A 108 -6.45 12.02 1.22
N THR A 109 -6.99 12.65 2.27
CA THR A 109 -6.60 14.00 2.66
C THR A 109 -5.18 13.99 3.24
N ALA A 110 -4.24 14.68 2.58
CA ALA A 110 -2.82 14.66 2.96
C ALA A 110 -2.58 15.12 4.41
N ALA A 111 -3.23 16.20 4.84
CA ALA A 111 -3.09 16.71 6.21
C ALA A 111 -3.58 15.69 7.26
N ASP A 112 -4.69 14.99 6.98
CA ASP A 112 -5.21 13.96 7.88
C ASP A 112 -4.25 12.78 8.00
N THR A 113 -3.66 12.33 6.88
CA THR A 113 -2.71 11.22 6.89
C THR A 113 -1.42 11.58 7.63
N ASP A 114 -0.90 12.79 7.43
CA ASP A 114 0.33 13.26 8.07
C ASP A 114 0.15 13.36 9.59
N MET A 115 -0.90 14.06 10.03
CA MET A 115 -1.13 14.26 11.46
C MET A 115 -1.49 12.94 12.18
N THR A 116 -2.28 12.08 11.53
CA THR A 116 -2.63 10.78 12.10
C THR A 116 -1.40 9.88 12.24
N THR A 117 -0.55 9.81 11.22
CA THR A 117 0.65 8.97 11.27
C THR A 117 1.69 9.50 12.27
N GLN A 118 1.91 10.81 12.32
CA GLN A 118 2.79 11.44 13.31
C GLN A 118 2.34 11.15 14.75
N LEU A 119 1.05 11.32 15.03
CA LEU A 119 0.50 11.06 16.37
C LEU A 119 0.70 9.59 16.78
N ILE A 120 0.45 8.65 15.87
CA ILE A 120 0.64 7.22 16.15
C ILE A 120 2.13 6.88 16.29
N SER A 121 3.01 7.48 15.49
CA SER A 121 4.47 7.31 15.60
C SER A 121 4.94 7.71 17.00
N SER A 122 4.55 8.89 17.49
CA SER A 122 4.95 9.36 18.82
C SER A 122 4.42 8.46 19.95
N ASN A 123 3.17 8.00 19.84
CA ASN A 123 2.59 7.09 20.84
C ASN A 123 3.28 5.71 20.85
N LEU A 124 3.66 5.20 19.67
CA LEU A 124 4.41 3.95 19.56
C LEU A 124 5.84 4.08 20.07
N GLU A 125 6.48 5.23 19.84
CA GLU A 125 7.80 5.51 20.40
C GLU A 125 7.75 5.51 21.93
N LEU A 126 6.80 6.23 22.54
CA LEU A 126 6.57 6.19 23.99
C LEU A 126 6.30 4.78 24.50
N HIS A 127 5.48 4.00 23.78
CA HIS A 127 5.22 2.60 24.13
C HIS A 127 6.49 1.74 24.06
N SER A 128 7.33 1.94 23.04
CA SER A 128 8.59 1.21 22.87
C SER A 128 9.61 1.55 23.96
N LEU A 129 9.69 2.82 24.37
CA LEU A 129 10.56 3.29 25.45
C LEU A 129 10.10 2.74 26.80
N SER A 130 8.80 2.74 27.06
CA SER A 130 8.23 2.20 28.31
C SER A 130 8.40 0.68 28.42
N THR A 131 8.29 -0.05 27.31
CA THR A 131 8.41 -1.52 27.32
C THR A 131 9.83 -2.03 27.11
N GLY A 132 10.75 -1.17 26.63
CA GLY A 132 12.10 -1.54 26.24
C GLY A 132 12.17 -2.53 25.08
N ARG A 133 11.13 -2.61 24.24
CA ARG A 133 11.01 -3.60 23.16
C ARG A 133 10.53 -2.95 21.87
N LEU A 134 10.89 -3.57 20.73
CA LEU A 134 10.38 -3.15 19.44
C LEU A 134 8.85 -3.31 19.38
N PRO A 135 8.12 -2.29 18.89
CA PRO A 135 6.67 -2.33 18.82
C PRO A 135 6.20 -3.35 17.78
N ARG A 136 5.01 -3.90 18.03
CA ARG A 136 4.34 -4.80 17.08
C ARG A 136 3.43 -4.03 16.12
N VAL A 137 3.35 -4.44 14.86
CA VAL A 137 2.43 -3.93 13.83
C VAL A 137 0.98 -4.00 14.31
N VAL A 138 0.61 -5.04 15.07
CA VAL A 138 -0.76 -5.16 15.62
C VAL A 138 -1.11 -4.02 16.59
N THR A 139 -0.13 -3.48 17.31
CA THR A 139 -0.31 -2.34 18.22
C THR A 139 -0.60 -1.08 17.42
N ALA A 140 0.20 -0.82 16.39
CA ALA A 140 -0.01 0.29 15.46
C ALA A 140 -1.39 0.23 14.78
N ASN A 141 -1.77 -0.95 14.27
CA ASN A 141 -3.08 -1.17 13.66
C ASN A 141 -4.23 -0.89 14.64
N ARG A 142 -4.08 -1.32 15.91
CA ARG A 142 -5.10 -1.09 16.94
C ARG A 142 -5.27 0.39 17.25
N MET A 143 -4.17 1.13 17.40
CA MET A 143 -4.22 2.56 17.70
C MET A 143 -4.87 3.35 16.54
N LEU A 144 -4.48 3.05 15.30
CA LEU A 144 -5.04 3.69 14.11
C LEU A 144 -6.54 3.46 13.99
N LYS A 145 -6.99 2.21 14.06
CA LYS A 145 -8.42 1.92 13.89
C LYS A 145 -9.30 2.50 14.98
N GLN A 146 -8.82 2.51 16.23
CA GLN A 146 -9.56 3.11 17.35
C GLN A 146 -9.64 4.63 17.21
N MET A 147 -8.55 5.27 16.79
CA MET A 147 -8.54 6.70 16.52
C MET A 147 -9.51 7.05 15.39
N LEU A 148 -9.40 6.42 14.23
CA LEU A 148 -10.27 6.69 13.08
C LEU A 148 -11.75 6.41 13.38
N PHE A 149 -12.05 5.31 14.07
CA PHE A 149 -13.41 4.98 14.49
C PHE A 149 -13.97 6.02 15.47
N ARG A 150 -13.15 6.58 16.37
CA ARG A 150 -13.60 7.66 17.28
C ARG A 150 -14.12 8.88 16.53
N TYR A 151 -13.54 9.19 15.37
CA TYR A 151 -13.97 10.28 14.50
C TYR A 151 -15.01 9.85 13.46
N GLN A 152 -15.54 8.62 13.50
CA GLN A 152 -16.66 8.15 12.66
C GLN A 152 -16.50 8.45 11.14
N GLY A 153 -15.26 8.50 10.64
CA GLY A 153 -14.97 8.80 9.24
C GLY A 153 -14.83 10.29 8.86
N TYR A 154 -14.87 11.22 9.82
CA TYR A 154 -14.55 12.64 9.56
C TYR A 154 -13.09 12.85 9.15
N ILE A 155 -12.18 11.99 9.61
CA ILE A 155 -10.77 11.98 9.21
C ILE A 155 -10.65 11.14 7.92
N GLY A 156 -10.32 11.79 6.80
CA GLY A 156 -10.29 11.20 5.47
C GLY A 156 -8.99 10.43 5.16
N ALA A 157 -8.46 9.68 6.12
CA ALA A 157 -7.19 8.96 5.99
C ALA A 157 -7.42 7.48 5.65
N ALA A 158 -7.05 7.09 4.44
CA ALA A 158 -6.93 5.68 4.04
C ALA A 158 -5.46 5.27 4.15
N LEU A 159 -5.16 4.23 4.92
CA LEU A 159 -3.80 3.88 5.29
C LEU A 159 -3.46 2.45 4.87
N VAL A 160 -2.23 2.25 4.40
CA VAL A 160 -1.62 0.93 4.23
C VAL A 160 -0.49 0.81 5.22
N LEU A 161 -0.67 -0.02 6.24
CA LEU A 161 0.29 -0.23 7.31
C LEU A 161 1.06 -1.53 7.05
N GLY A 162 2.37 -1.43 6.90
CA GLY A 162 3.26 -2.57 6.69
C GLY A 162 4.40 -2.58 7.69
N GLY A 163 4.66 -3.73 8.30
CA GLY A 163 5.87 -3.90 9.10
C GLY A 163 6.21 -5.35 9.34
N VAL A 164 7.39 -5.56 9.91
CA VAL A 164 7.91 -6.89 10.20
C VAL A 164 8.14 -7.02 11.70
N ASP A 165 7.41 -7.95 12.30
CA ASP A 165 7.49 -8.26 13.74
C ASP A 165 8.22 -9.58 13.98
N VAL A 166 8.37 -9.92 15.27
CA VAL A 166 8.83 -11.23 15.73
C VAL A 166 7.97 -12.39 15.16
N THR A 167 6.68 -12.15 14.91
CA THR A 167 5.73 -13.10 14.31
C THR A 167 5.80 -13.17 12.78
N GLY A 168 6.52 -12.26 12.13
CA GLY A 168 6.69 -12.21 10.67
C GLY A 168 6.17 -10.92 10.03
N PRO A 169 6.09 -10.87 8.69
CA PRO A 169 5.56 -9.72 7.97
C PRO A 169 4.04 -9.62 8.14
N HIS A 170 3.55 -8.42 8.45
CA HIS A 170 2.14 -8.12 8.53
C HIS A 170 1.79 -6.87 7.72
N LEU A 171 0.81 -7.02 6.82
CA LEU A 171 0.30 -5.95 5.98
C LEU A 171 -1.19 -5.76 6.26
N TYR A 172 -1.57 -4.52 6.54
CA TYR A 172 -2.95 -4.13 6.85
C TYR A 172 -3.41 -2.98 5.96
N SER A 173 -4.66 -3.04 5.51
CA SER A 173 -5.39 -1.91 4.92
C SER A 173 -6.37 -1.36 5.95
N ILE A 174 -6.29 -0.06 6.22
CA ILE A 174 -7.14 0.63 7.18
C ILE A 174 -7.94 1.68 6.44
N TYR A 175 -9.27 1.59 6.51
CA TYR A 175 -10.18 2.53 5.87
C TYR A 175 -10.52 3.69 6.82
N PRO A 176 -10.96 4.85 6.30
CA PRO A 176 -11.30 6.03 7.09
C PRO A 176 -12.33 5.79 8.22
N HIS A 177 -13.21 4.80 8.05
CA HIS A 177 -14.22 4.43 9.06
C HIS A 177 -13.66 3.53 10.18
N GLY A 178 -12.37 3.18 10.14
CA GLY A 178 -11.73 2.32 11.14
C GLY A 178 -11.90 0.81 10.88
N SER A 179 -12.47 0.39 9.75
CA SER A 179 -12.39 -1.01 9.33
C SER A 179 -10.97 -1.37 8.90
N THR A 180 -10.56 -2.60 9.17
CA THR A 180 -9.19 -3.06 8.93
C THR A 180 -9.18 -4.47 8.35
N ASP A 181 -8.43 -4.67 7.28
CA ASP A 181 -8.24 -5.97 6.65
C ASP A 181 -6.76 -6.37 6.67
N LYS A 182 -6.50 -7.67 6.79
CA LYS A 182 -5.16 -8.25 6.71
C LYS A 182 -5.07 -9.09 5.45
N LEU A 183 -4.24 -8.65 4.50
CA LEU A 183 -4.16 -9.26 3.18
C LEU A 183 -2.70 -9.40 2.74
N PRO A 184 -2.36 -10.39 1.88
CA PRO A 184 -1.01 -10.58 1.37
C PRO A 184 -0.59 -9.46 0.39
N TYR A 185 -1.56 -8.79 -0.23
CA TYR A 185 -1.35 -7.58 -1.02
C TYR A 185 -2.52 -6.63 -0.81
N VAL A 186 -2.24 -5.33 -0.81
CA VAL A 186 -3.27 -4.30 -0.67
C VAL A 186 -2.98 -3.16 -1.62
N THR A 187 -4.03 -2.51 -2.08
CA THR A 187 -3.94 -1.28 -2.88
C THR A 187 -5.02 -0.34 -2.40
N MET A 188 -4.63 0.90 -2.11
CA MET A 188 -5.55 1.95 -1.68
C MET A 188 -5.30 3.21 -2.51
N GLY A 189 -6.23 4.14 -2.42
CA GLY A 189 -6.28 5.31 -3.29
C GLY A 189 -7.22 5.09 -4.47
N GLU A 190 -7.34 6.10 -5.31
CA GLU A 190 -8.42 6.18 -6.30
C GLU A 190 -8.22 5.23 -7.50
N CYS A 191 -6.98 4.78 -7.72
CA CYS A 191 -6.66 3.82 -8.79
C CYS A 191 -6.61 2.36 -8.30
N ASN A 192 -7.09 2.07 -7.10
CA ASN A 192 -7.05 0.73 -6.50
C ASN A 192 -7.67 -0.36 -7.39
N VAL A 193 -8.80 -0.06 -8.03
CA VAL A 193 -9.50 -1.00 -8.93
C VAL A 193 -8.62 -1.39 -10.12
N SER A 194 -7.92 -0.42 -10.74
CA SER A 194 -7.04 -0.67 -11.90
C SER A 194 -5.84 -1.55 -11.53
N LEU A 195 -5.26 -1.35 -10.35
CA LEU A 195 -4.14 -2.18 -9.87
C LEU A 195 -4.58 -3.58 -9.47
N MET A 196 -5.74 -3.73 -8.82
CA MET A 196 -6.27 -5.04 -8.47
C MET A 196 -6.61 -5.89 -9.69
N PHE A 197 -7.15 -5.29 -10.76
CA PHE A 197 -7.44 -6.01 -11.99
C PHE A 197 -6.19 -6.50 -12.73
N GLN A 198 -5.03 -5.85 -12.55
CA GLN A 198 -3.77 -6.37 -13.10
C GLN A 198 -3.22 -7.57 -12.33
N ASN A 199 -3.44 -7.65 -11.01
CA ASN A 199 -2.95 -8.77 -10.19
C ASN A 199 -3.83 -10.04 -10.26
N ARG A 200 -5.08 -9.95 -10.73
CA ARG A 200 -5.93 -11.14 -10.95
C ARG A 200 -5.50 -11.99 -12.15
N LEU A 201 -4.43 -11.61 -12.84
CA LEU A 201 -3.81 -12.33 -13.97
C LEU A 201 -2.49 -13.02 -13.59
N ILE A 202 -2.09 -12.99 -12.30
CA ILE A 202 -0.84 -13.61 -11.81
C ILE A 202 -1.11 -14.97 -11.12
N TYR A 203 -2.35 -15.47 -11.19
CA TYR A 203 -2.71 -16.85 -10.81
C TYR A 203 -3.42 -17.54 -11.96
#